data_AF-A0A9P5AWX3-F1
#
_entry.id   AF-A0A9P5AWX3-F1
#
_cell.length_a   1.000
_cell.length_b   1.000
_cell.length_c   1.000
_cell.angle_alpha   90.00
_cell.angle_beta   90.00
_cell.angle_gamma   90.00
#
_symmetry.space_group_name_H-M   'P 1'
#
loop_
_entity.id
_entity.type
_entity.pdbx_description
1 polymer ?
#
loop_
_entity_poly.entity_id
_entity_poly.type
_entity_poly.pdbx_seq_one_letter_code
_entity_poly.pdbx_strand_id
1 'polypeptide(L)'
;MAKGANSPQRPRTASNLLVKVLNLGEQNVRPAVHGGYFFLPSLPKHFLMAEKPMDTWTEEESATVNKVIQECSERFQDYIAAAEKEGQIIYVKEHSIMLNHPRCEDNYVNGSTGSQKEATPLPMMDFAHPTRSPLNLTLFPDEFLKTWNPTFLIRHPALMIPSLYRTCFGKMEWEDFKRPRKEPMAAEVTMRWHRTLYDFYSEHFANDSIWPIVIDADDVMTCPQLVGKYAQLTGLDESKVRYSWDKAGEEELNKLSHVEQRMLSSINASTTIDQSKVAGKVDNDQEVVK
;
A
#
# COMPACT_ATOMS: atom_id res chain seq x y z
N MET A 1 10.29 16.78 38.35
CA MET A 1 9.26 15.97 37.67
C MET A 1 9.22 16.39 36.21
N ALA A 2 9.94 15.68 35.36
CA ALA A 2 10.06 16.03 33.95
C ALA A 2 8.80 15.58 33.20
N LYS A 3 8.15 16.55 32.53
CA LYS A 3 7.06 16.31 31.60
C LYS A 3 7.60 15.43 30.46
N GLY A 4 7.14 14.18 30.39
CA GLY A 4 7.38 13.31 29.25
C GLY A 4 6.83 13.99 28.00
N ALA A 5 7.71 14.32 27.07
CA ALA A 5 7.31 14.80 25.76
C ALA A 5 6.44 13.71 25.11
N ASN A 6 5.17 14.03 24.84
CA ASN A 6 4.34 13.24 23.95
C ASN A 6 5.06 13.13 22.61
N SER A 7 5.81 12.05 22.39
CA SER A 7 6.31 11.74 21.06
C SER A 7 5.07 11.50 20.20
N PRO A 8 4.89 12.22 19.07
CA PRO A 8 3.74 11.98 18.23
C PRO A 8 3.75 10.50 17.82
N GLN A 9 2.63 9.80 18.06
CA GLN A 9 2.44 8.39 17.74
C GLN A 9 2.57 8.20 16.22
N ARG A 10 3.65 7.57 15.77
CA ARG A 10 4.05 7.49 14.35
C ARG A 10 3.70 6.14 13.73
N PRO A 11 3.21 6.10 12.47
CA PRO A 11 3.06 4.85 11.73
C PRO A 11 4.42 4.16 11.58
N ARG A 12 4.49 2.85 11.82
CA ARG A 12 5.69 2.05 11.62
C ARG A 12 5.51 1.12 10.42
N THR A 13 5.36 1.68 9.22
CA THR A 13 5.34 0.87 7.99
C THR A 13 6.77 0.72 7.48
N ALA A 14 7.23 -0.52 7.31
CA ALA A 14 8.55 -0.79 6.73
C ALA A 14 8.57 -0.56 5.21
N SER A 15 7.43 -0.32 4.57
CA SER A 15 7.35 -0.08 3.12
C SER A 15 8.09 1.18 2.69
N ASN A 16 7.96 2.26 3.46
CA ASN A 16 8.71 3.48 3.19
C ASN A 16 10.21 3.30 3.47
N LEU A 17 10.57 2.46 4.45
CA LEU A 17 11.97 2.12 4.73
C LEU A 17 12.57 1.33 3.57
N LEU A 18 11.86 0.31 3.08
CA LEU A 18 12.27 -0.49 1.92
C LEU A 18 12.53 0.41 0.71
N VAL A 19 11.59 1.28 0.36
CA VAL A 19 11.77 2.25 -0.75
C VAL A 19 12.93 3.21 -0.51
N LYS A 20 13.13 3.68 0.73
CA LYS A 20 14.26 4.57 1.07
C LYS A 20 15.60 3.88 0.84
N VAL A 21 15.70 2.61 1.22
CA VAL A 21 16.90 1.76 1.08
C VAL A 21 17.16 1.40 -0.38
N LEU A 22 16.11 1.06 -1.14
CA LEU A 22 16.18 0.78 -2.59
C LEU A 22 16.62 1.99 -3.43
N ASN A 23 16.52 3.20 -2.88
CA ASN A 23 17.03 4.41 -3.52
C ASN A 23 16.53 4.60 -4.96
N LEU A 24 15.22 4.43 -5.17
CA LEU A 24 14.61 4.38 -6.51
C LEU A 24 14.96 5.58 -7.43
N GLY A 25 15.26 6.75 -6.86
CA GLY A 25 15.67 7.93 -7.64
C GLY A 25 17.03 7.82 -8.33
N GLU A 26 17.92 6.96 -7.83
CA GLU A 26 19.19 6.64 -8.50
C GLU A 26 19.05 5.41 -9.42
N GLN A 27 17.94 4.68 -9.31
CA GLN A 27 17.60 3.58 -10.21
C GLN A 27 17.03 4.16 -11.53
N ASN A 28 17.07 3.38 -12.61
CA ASN A 28 16.33 3.70 -13.84
C ASN A 28 14.81 3.46 -13.67
N VAL A 29 14.24 3.84 -12.52
CA VAL A 29 12.83 3.65 -12.18
C VAL A 29 12.07 4.91 -12.53
N ARG A 30 10.91 4.77 -13.18
CA ARG A 30 10.08 5.93 -13.51
C ARG A 30 9.60 6.62 -12.22
N PRO A 31 9.79 7.93 -12.06
CA PRO A 31 9.32 8.67 -10.90
C PRO A 31 7.80 8.57 -10.75
N ALA A 32 7.34 8.19 -9.56
CA ALA A 32 5.92 8.10 -9.22
C ALA A 32 5.54 9.20 -8.21
N VAL A 33 4.29 9.65 -8.28
CA VAL A 33 3.71 10.57 -7.28
C VAL A 33 3.30 9.81 -6.01
N HIS A 34 3.06 10.56 -4.93
CA HIS A 34 2.52 10.02 -3.67
C HIS A 34 3.31 8.85 -3.08
N GLY A 35 4.65 8.83 -3.25
CA GLY A 35 5.49 7.75 -2.74
C GLY A 35 5.19 6.37 -3.35
N GLY A 36 4.66 6.34 -4.58
CA GLY A 36 4.36 5.15 -5.35
C GLY A 36 2.91 4.64 -5.27
N TYR A 37 2.05 5.33 -4.51
CA TYR A 37 0.62 4.99 -4.38
C TYR A 37 -0.23 5.68 -5.47
N PHE A 38 -0.69 4.91 -6.45
CA PHE A 38 -1.57 5.36 -7.53
C PHE A 38 -3.04 5.40 -7.10
N PHE A 39 -3.46 4.50 -6.21
CA PHE A 39 -4.85 4.35 -5.76
C PHE A 39 -5.13 4.96 -4.38
N LEU A 40 -4.17 5.67 -3.78
CA LEU A 40 -4.36 6.43 -2.55
C LEU A 40 -5.54 7.41 -2.60
N PRO A 41 -5.81 8.15 -3.69
CA PRO A 41 -6.99 9.03 -3.77
C PRO A 41 -8.33 8.28 -3.64
N SER A 42 -8.35 6.97 -3.90
CA SER A 42 -9.56 6.16 -3.75
C SER A 42 -9.86 5.78 -2.31
N LEU A 43 -8.99 6.10 -1.34
CA LEU A 43 -9.15 5.78 0.08
C LEU A 43 -10.53 6.18 0.68
N PRO A 44 -11.13 7.34 0.34
CA PRO A 44 -12.45 7.73 0.84
C PRO A 44 -13.55 6.68 0.58
N LYS A 45 -13.44 5.88 -0.48
CA LYS A 45 -14.44 4.86 -0.85
C LYS A 45 -14.67 3.84 0.26
N HIS A 46 -13.62 3.46 1.00
CA HIS A 46 -13.67 2.46 2.05
C HIS A 46 -14.56 2.90 3.20
N PHE A 47 -14.56 4.21 3.50
CA PHE A 47 -15.36 4.79 4.57
C PHE A 47 -16.83 4.84 4.20
N LEU A 48 -17.16 5.21 2.96
CA LEU A 48 -18.54 5.20 2.49
C LEU A 48 -19.13 3.77 2.52
N MET A 49 -18.35 2.76 2.13
CA MET A 49 -18.76 1.36 2.22
C MET A 49 -18.96 0.88 3.67
N ALA A 50 -18.15 1.39 4.60
CA ALA A 50 -18.32 1.09 6.03
C ALA A 50 -19.52 1.79 6.69
N GLU A 51 -20.09 2.80 6.03
CA GLU A 51 -21.28 3.51 6.52
C GLU A 51 -22.57 2.86 6.02
N LYS A 52 -22.62 2.44 4.76
CA LYS A 52 -23.83 1.84 4.17
C LYS A 52 -23.53 0.90 3.00
N PRO A 53 -24.39 -0.11 2.76
CA PRO A 53 -24.26 -1.01 1.62
C PRO A 53 -24.26 -0.26 0.29
N MET A 54 -23.44 -0.73 -0.65
CA MET A 54 -23.26 -0.07 -1.96
C MET A 54 -24.55 -0.04 -2.80
N ASP A 55 -25.52 -0.92 -2.54
CA ASP A 55 -26.86 -0.90 -3.16
C ASP A 55 -27.75 0.27 -2.69
N THR A 56 -27.38 0.93 -1.60
CA THR A 56 -28.10 2.09 -1.03
C THR A 56 -27.44 3.42 -1.35
N TRP A 57 -26.40 3.41 -2.18
CA TRP A 57 -25.71 4.62 -2.60
C TRP A 57 -26.58 5.45 -3.54
N THR A 58 -26.43 6.76 -3.43
CA THR A 58 -26.99 7.68 -4.43
C THR A 58 -26.22 7.57 -5.74
N GLU A 59 -26.82 8.08 -6.81
CA GLU A 59 -26.14 8.18 -8.11
C GLU A 59 -24.87 9.05 -8.01
N GLU A 60 -24.91 10.13 -7.23
CA GLU A 60 -23.79 11.03 -7.00
C GLU A 60 -22.64 10.35 -6.26
N GLU A 61 -22.93 9.60 -5.20
CA GLU A 61 -21.94 8.81 -4.45
C GLU A 61 -21.27 7.76 -5.35
N SER A 62 -22.08 7.02 -6.12
CA SER A 62 -21.59 6.02 -7.06
C SER A 62 -20.73 6.65 -8.16
N ALA A 63 -21.18 7.77 -8.74
CA ALA A 63 -20.45 8.50 -9.76
C ALA A 63 -19.12 9.05 -9.22
N THR A 64 -19.10 9.55 -7.98
CA THR A 64 -17.90 10.08 -7.33
C THR A 64 -16.84 9.01 -7.14
N VAL A 65 -17.23 7.84 -6.59
CA VAL A 65 -16.29 6.71 -6.39
C VAL A 65 -15.79 6.18 -7.74
N ASN A 66 -16.67 6.00 -8.71
CA ASN A 66 -16.29 5.51 -10.05
C ASN A 66 -15.33 6.49 -10.74
N LYS A 67 -15.60 7.80 -10.65
CA LYS A 67 -14.73 8.84 -11.22
C LYS A 67 -13.32 8.79 -10.63
N VAL A 68 -13.20 8.73 -9.31
CA VAL A 68 -11.87 8.66 -8.66
C VAL A 68 -11.10 7.41 -9.05
N ILE A 69 -11.78 6.25 -9.14
CA ILE A 69 -11.14 5.00 -9.58
C ILE A 69 -10.69 5.10 -11.04
N GLN A 70 -11.52 5.67 -11.90
CA GLN A 70 -11.21 5.91 -13.31
C GLN A 70 -9.96 6.80 -13.45
N GLU A 71 -9.93 7.94 -12.75
CA GLU A 71 -8.79 8.87 -12.76
C GLU A 71 -7.49 8.21 -12.24
N CYS A 72 -7.59 7.38 -11.20
CA CYS A 72 -6.45 6.60 -10.71
C CYS A 72 -5.95 5.60 -11.77
N SER A 73 -6.87 4.92 -12.45
CA SER A 73 -6.55 3.93 -13.50
C SER A 73 -5.90 4.57 -14.72
N GLU A 74 -6.45 5.70 -15.20
CA GLU A 74 -5.89 6.45 -16.34
C GLU A 74 -4.47 6.93 -16.03
N ARG A 75 -4.26 7.56 -14.87
CA ARG A 75 -2.92 7.98 -14.43
C ARG A 75 -1.94 6.81 -14.31
N PHE A 76 -2.41 5.66 -13.87
CA PHE A 76 -1.57 4.47 -13.74
C PHE A 76 -1.19 3.88 -15.11
N GLN A 77 -2.13 3.83 -16.05
CA GLN A 77 -1.86 3.41 -17.43
C GLN A 77 -0.92 4.38 -18.16
N ASP A 78 -1.09 5.69 -17.97
CA ASP A 78 -0.17 6.70 -18.50
C ASP A 78 1.25 6.54 -17.93
N TYR A 79 1.36 6.21 -16.64
CA TYR A 79 2.64 5.92 -15.99
C TYR A 79 3.32 4.69 -16.61
N ILE A 80 2.58 3.60 -16.84
CA ILE A 80 3.09 2.39 -17.47
C ILE A 80 3.55 2.68 -18.90
N ALA A 81 2.68 3.26 -19.73
CA ALA A 81 2.96 3.52 -21.14
C ALA A 81 4.19 4.41 -21.33
N ALA A 82 4.35 5.42 -20.46
CA ALA A 82 5.51 6.29 -20.51
C ALA A 82 6.80 5.62 -20.01
N ALA A 83 6.72 4.75 -18.99
CA ALA A 83 7.87 3.95 -18.55
C ALA A 83 8.35 3.02 -19.68
N GLU A 84 7.42 2.33 -20.33
CA GLU A 84 7.73 1.42 -21.44
C GLU A 84 8.34 2.16 -22.62
N LYS A 85 7.76 3.31 -23.00
CA LYS A 85 8.29 4.17 -24.08
C LYS A 85 9.71 4.66 -23.81
N GLU A 86 10.04 4.95 -22.56
CA GLU A 86 11.35 5.46 -22.14
C GLU A 86 12.33 4.35 -21.72
N GLY A 87 11.92 3.08 -21.72
CA GLY A 87 12.74 1.95 -21.27
C GLY A 87 13.07 2.01 -19.77
N GLN A 88 12.17 2.59 -18.96
CA GLN A 88 12.31 2.71 -17.51
C GLN A 88 11.68 1.53 -16.78
N ILE A 89 12.18 1.24 -15.59
CA ILE A 89 11.62 0.24 -14.68
C ILE A 89 10.33 0.79 -14.06
N ILE A 90 9.26 -0.01 -14.12
CA ILE A 90 7.99 0.26 -13.46
C ILE A 90 8.10 -0.27 -12.02
N TYR A 91 7.91 0.61 -11.03
CA TYR A 91 7.86 0.22 -9.62
C TYR A 91 6.60 0.80 -8.98
N VAL A 92 5.75 -0.09 -8.44
CA VAL A 92 4.46 0.27 -7.86
C VAL A 92 4.44 -0.13 -6.39
N LYS A 93 3.99 0.78 -5.52
CA LYS A 93 3.84 0.53 -4.08
C LYS A 93 2.41 0.81 -3.68
N GLU A 94 1.67 -0.24 -3.34
CA GLU A 94 0.27 -0.16 -2.96
C GLU A 94 -0.03 -0.87 -1.65
N HIS A 95 -1.05 -0.40 -0.94
CA HIS A 95 -1.71 -1.22 0.08
C HIS A 95 -2.75 -2.09 -0.62
N SER A 96 -2.78 -3.41 -0.35
CA SER A 96 -3.69 -4.33 -1.04
C SER A 96 -5.16 -3.91 -0.96
N ILE A 97 -5.57 -3.28 0.15
CA ILE A 97 -6.93 -2.75 0.30
C ILE A 97 -7.29 -1.68 -0.75
N MET A 98 -6.33 -0.84 -1.16
CA MET A 98 -6.58 0.22 -2.15
C MET A 98 -6.92 -0.36 -3.53
N LEU A 99 -6.43 -1.56 -3.82
CA LEU A 99 -6.67 -2.27 -5.06
C LEU A 99 -7.99 -3.04 -5.07
N ASN A 100 -8.68 -3.20 -3.94
CA ASN A 100 -9.93 -3.97 -3.88
C ASN A 100 -11.00 -3.39 -4.81
N HIS A 101 -11.74 -4.29 -5.46
CA HIS A 101 -12.97 -3.91 -6.14
C HIS A 101 -14.03 -3.51 -5.10
N PRO A 102 -14.73 -2.36 -5.25
CA PRO A 102 -15.72 -1.88 -4.28
C PRO A 102 -16.76 -2.93 -3.88
N ARG A 103 -17.34 -3.65 -4.85
CA ARG A 103 -18.28 -4.75 -4.58
C ARG A 103 -17.71 -5.91 -3.77
N CYS A 104 -16.43 -6.26 -3.92
CA CYS A 104 -15.81 -7.30 -3.10
C CYS A 104 -15.68 -6.86 -1.64
N GLU A 105 -15.36 -5.58 -1.43
CA GLU A 105 -15.26 -5.00 -0.10
C GLU A 105 -16.63 -4.81 0.55
N ASP A 106 -17.62 -4.29 -0.20
CA ASP A 106 -19.01 -4.18 0.22
C ASP A 106 -19.58 -5.53 0.67
N ASN A 107 -19.36 -6.58 -0.11
CA ASN A 107 -19.76 -7.95 0.25
C ASN A 107 -19.14 -8.43 1.57
N TYR A 108 -17.90 -8.02 1.86
CA TYR A 108 -17.21 -8.39 3.09
C TYR A 108 -17.71 -7.60 4.30
N VAL A 109 -17.99 -6.31 4.11
CA VAL A 109 -18.38 -5.39 5.20
C VAL A 109 -19.87 -5.47 5.51
N ASN A 110 -20.71 -5.46 4.49
CA ASN A 110 -22.18 -5.37 4.59
C ASN A 110 -22.90 -6.70 4.34
N GLY A 111 -22.15 -7.74 3.92
CA GLY A 111 -22.71 -9.05 3.59
C GLY A 111 -23.36 -9.09 2.21
N SER A 112 -23.69 -10.30 1.75
CA SER A 112 -24.31 -10.50 0.44
C SER A 112 -25.81 -10.21 0.44
N THR A 113 -26.23 -9.14 -0.22
CA THR A 113 -27.63 -8.94 -0.64
C THR A 113 -27.90 -9.81 -1.88
N GLY A 114 -29.08 -10.44 -1.96
CA GLY A 114 -29.41 -11.45 -3.00
C GLY A 114 -29.42 -10.96 -4.45
N SER A 115 -29.17 -9.67 -4.72
CA SER A 115 -29.06 -9.07 -6.06
C SER A 115 -27.64 -8.57 -6.31
N GLN A 116 -26.64 -9.46 -6.28
CA GLN A 116 -25.26 -9.03 -6.48
C GLN A 116 -25.00 -8.70 -7.94
N LYS A 117 -24.89 -7.40 -8.27
CA LYS A 117 -24.18 -6.99 -9.48
C LYS A 117 -22.77 -7.56 -9.40
N GLU A 118 -22.35 -8.27 -10.45
CA GLU A 118 -21.02 -8.83 -10.52
C GLU A 118 -19.97 -7.72 -10.45
N ALA A 119 -18.85 -8.00 -9.79
CA ALA A 119 -17.72 -7.09 -9.78
C ALA A 119 -16.97 -7.21 -11.10
N THR A 120 -17.21 -6.25 -11.99
CA THR A 120 -16.56 -6.16 -13.30
C THR A 120 -15.18 -5.52 -13.15
N PRO A 121 -14.09 -6.17 -13.63
CA PRO A 121 -12.78 -5.55 -13.65
C PRO A 121 -12.73 -4.25 -14.44
N LEU A 122 -11.79 -3.37 -14.11
CA LEU A 122 -11.49 -2.18 -14.87
C LEU A 122 -10.99 -2.55 -16.27
N PRO A 123 -11.39 -1.78 -17.30
CA PRO A 123 -10.80 -1.92 -18.62
C PRO A 123 -9.34 -1.48 -18.59
N MET A 124 -8.46 -2.31 -19.18
CA MET A 124 -7.03 -2.05 -19.33
C MET A 124 -6.69 -2.07 -20.82
N MET A 125 -5.86 -1.13 -21.31
CA MET A 125 -5.65 -0.85 -22.74
C MET A 125 -5.37 -2.08 -23.63
N ASP A 126 -4.73 -3.12 -23.10
CA ASP A 126 -4.32 -4.29 -23.87
C ASP A 126 -5.16 -5.57 -23.63
N PHE A 127 -6.23 -5.48 -22.84
CA PHE A 127 -6.99 -6.64 -22.39
C PHE A 127 -8.46 -6.56 -22.79
N ALA A 128 -8.76 -6.97 -24.04
CA ALA A 128 -10.09 -6.91 -24.65
C ALA A 128 -11.14 -7.83 -23.99
N HIS A 129 -10.70 -8.89 -23.31
CA HIS A 129 -11.56 -9.87 -22.65
C HIS A 129 -11.15 -10.02 -21.18
N PRO A 130 -11.45 -9.01 -20.33
CA PRO A 130 -11.04 -9.03 -18.93
C PRO A 130 -11.75 -10.16 -18.20
N THR A 131 -10.99 -11.04 -17.55
CA THR A 131 -11.55 -12.06 -16.65
C THR A 131 -11.23 -11.76 -15.20
N ARG A 132 -11.96 -12.44 -14.30
CA ARG A 132 -11.75 -12.33 -12.86
C ARG A 132 -11.95 -13.68 -12.19
N SER A 133 -10.85 -14.26 -11.70
CA SER A 133 -10.92 -15.51 -10.93
C SER A 133 -11.43 -15.26 -9.50
N PRO A 134 -11.91 -16.31 -8.81
CA PRO A 134 -12.43 -16.18 -7.44
C PRO A 134 -11.43 -15.60 -6.42
N LEU A 135 -10.12 -15.76 -6.65
CA LEU A 135 -9.06 -15.20 -5.79
C LEU A 135 -8.75 -13.74 -6.13
N ASN A 136 -9.15 -13.25 -7.30
CA ASN A 136 -8.96 -11.85 -7.67
C ASN A 136 -10.08 -10.98 -7.09
N LEU A 137 -9.80 -10.38 -5.94
CA LEU A 137 -10.68 -9.41 -5.27
C LEU A 137 -10.38 -7.96 -5.68
N THR A 138 -9.50 -7.75 -6.66
CA THR A 138 -9.01 -6.43 -7.05
C THR A 138 -9.85 -5.78 -8.15
N LEU A 139 -9.57 -4.50 -8.41
CA LEU A 139 -10.08 -3.71 -9.52
C LEU A 139 -9.57 -4.17 -10.88
N PHE A 140 -8.48 -4.93 -10.94
CA PHE A 140 -7.82 -5.27 -12.19
C PHE A 140 -8.27 -6.63 -12.73
N PRO A 141 -8.24 -6.83 -14.06
CA PRO A 141 -8.46 -8.14 -14.65
C PRO A 141 -7.30 -9.08 -14.34
N ASP A 142 -7.58 -10.38 -14.33
CA ASP A 142 -6.59 -11.42 -14.08
C ASP A 142 -5.39 -11.31 -15.02
N GLU A 143 -5.64 -11.06 -16.31
CA GLU A 143 -4.62 -10.98 -17.34
C GLU A 143 -3.63 -9.84 -17.08
N PHE A 144 -4.12 -8.69 -16.62
CA PHE A 144 -3.28 -7.56 -16.26
C PHE A 144 -2.49 -7.83 -14.98
N LEU A 145 -3.13 -8.40 -13.94
CA LEU A 145 -2.40 -8.74 -12.71
C LEU A 145 -1.27 -9.73 -12.97
N LYS A 146 -1.47 -10.69 -13.88
CA LYS A 146 -0.47 -11.72 -14.26
C LYS A 146 0.75 -11.16 -14.99
N THR A 147 0.73 -9.90 -15.43
CA THR A 147 1.95 -9.25 -15.94
C THR A 147 2.88 -8.76 -14.83
N TRP A 148 2.41 -8.70 -13.58
CA TRP A 148 3.16 -8.17 -12.46
C TRP A 148 4.08 -9.21 -11.84
N ASN A 149 5.21 -8.74 -11.31
CA ASN A 149 6.09 -9.50 -10.44
C ASN A 149 5.91 -9.04 -8.97
N PRO A 150 5.02 -9.71 -8.20
CA PRO A 150 4.52 -9.18 -6.93
C PRO A 150 5.49 -9.40 -5.76
N THR A 151 5.65 -8.36 -4.94
CA THR A 151 6.34 -8.46 -3.64
C THR A 151 5.36 -8.16 -2.52
N PHE A 152 5.23 -9.09 -1.57
CA PHE A 152 4.43 -8.95 -0.37
C PHE A 152 5.33 -8.59 0.80
N LEU A 153 5.27 -7.32 1.22
CA LEU A 153 5.90 -6.88 2.46
C LEU A 153 4.95 -7.17 3.63
N ILE A 154 5.31 -8.13 4.47
CA ILE A 154 4.52 -8.56 5.61
C ILE A 154 5.07 -8.00 6.93
N ARG A 155 4.19 -7.90 7.92
CA ARG A 155 4.56 -7.58 9.30
C ARG A 155 3.60 -8.28 10.25
N HIS A 156 4.10 -8.66 11.41
CA HIS A 156 3.28 -9.28 12.44
C HIS A 156 2.01 -8.44 12.75
N PRO A 157 0.79 -9.01 12.70
CA PRO A 157 -0.46 -8.26 12.88
C PRO A 157 -0.55 -7.51 14.20
N ALA A 158 0.01 -8.07 15.28
CA ALA A 158 0.08 -7.40 16.59
C ALA A 158 0.87 -6.07 16.58
N LEU A 159 1.67 -5.80 15.54
CA LEU A 159 2.33 -4.50 15.37
C LEU A 159 1.65 -3.63 14.31
N MET A 160 1.15 -4.26 13.25
CA MET A 160 0.47 -3.57 12.16
C MET A 160 -0.83 -2.92 12.66
N ILE A 161 -1.65 -3.65 13.42
CA ILE A 161 -2.97 -3.17 13.87
C ILE A 161 -2.84 -2.02 14.85
N PRO A 162 -2.03 -2.08 15.94
CA PRO A 162 -1.81 -0.91 16.80
C PRO A 162 -1.21 0.28 16.04
N SER A 163 -0.33 0.03 15.06
CA SER A 163 0.19 1.09 14.20
C SER A 163 -0.92 1.77 13.39
N LEU A 164 -1.89 1.01 12.87
CA LEU A 164 -3.06 1.54 12.17
C LEU A 164 -3.96 2.33 13.14
N TYR A 165 -4.25 1.81 14.33
CA TYR A 165 -5.00 2.56 15.35
C TYR A 165 -4.36 3.93 15.64
N ARG A 166 -3.03 3.98 15.79
CA ARG A 166 -2.28 5.24 15.97
C ARG A 166 -2.42 6.21 14.78
N THR A 167 -2.68 5.73 13.58
CA THR A 167 -2.96 6.60 12.42
C THR A 167 -4.39 7.15 12.47
N CYS A 168 -5.36 6.38 12.96
CA CYS A 168 -6.76 6.81 13.11
C CYS A 168 -6.94 7.97 14.10
N PHE A 169 -6.09 8.08 15.14
CA PHE A 169 -6.08 9.22 16.07
C PHE A 169 -5.38 10.46 15.51
N GLY A 170 -4.64 10.32 14.41
CA GLY A 170 -3.95 11.41 13.76
C GLY A 170 -4.87 12.28 12.91
N LYS A 171 -4.45 13.51 12.65
CA LYS A 171 -4.92 14.27 11.48
C LYS A 171 -4.37 13.59 10.23
N MET A 172 -5.00 12.51 9.77
CA MET A 172 -4.82 11.99 8.41
C MET A 172 -5.72 12.80 7.49
N GLU A 173 -5.39 14.09 7.35
CA GLU A 173 -6.07 14.99 6.42
C GLU A 173 -5.35 14.83 5.07
N TRP A 174 -5.98 14.08 4.16
CA TRP A 174 -5.57 14.04 2.76
C TRP A 174 -6.42 15.04 2.00
N GLU A 175 -5.85 16.15 1.56
CA GLU A 175 -6.64 17.28 1.02
C GLU A 175 -7.76 17.65 2.00
N ASP A 176 -9.01 17.67 1.56
CA ASP A 176 -10.19 17.95 2.39
C ASP A 176 -10.76 16.70 3.09
N PHE A 177 -10.18 15.51 2.85
CA PHE A 177 -10.68 14.26 3.41
C PHE A 177 -10.31 14.12 4.90
N LYS A 178 -11.33 13.93 5.73
CA LYS A 178 -11.21 13.59 7.16
C LYS A 178 -11.78 12.21 7.40
N ARG A 179 -11.01 11.38 8.11
CA ARG A 179 -11.51 10.08 8.57
C ARG A 179 -12.77 10.29 9.42
N PRO A 180 -13.89 9.59 9.14
CA PRO A 180 -15.16 9.81 9.84
C PRO A 180 -15.16 9.27 11.29
N ARG A 181 -14.30 8.30 11.61
CA ARG A 181 -14.23 7.65 12.93
C ARG A 181 -12.78 7.52 13.39
N LYS A 182 -12.53 7.51 14.70
CA LYS A 182 -11.17 7.35 15.27
C LYS A 182 -10.74 5.89 15.45
N GLU A 183 -11.41 4.98 14.75
CA GLU A 183 -11.18 3.54 14.80
C GLU A 183 -10.92 3.02 13.39
N PRO A 184 -10.12 1.94 13.24
CA PRO A 184 -10.02 1.20 12.00
C PRO A 184 -11.35 0.56 11.58
N MET A 185 -11.60 0.49 10.28
CA MET A 185 -12.73 -0.25 9.73
C MET A 185 -12.43 -1.74 9.67
N ALA A 186 -13.48 -2.57 9.65
CA ALA A 186 -13.34 -4.02 9.52
C ALA A 186 -12.52 -4.45 8.29
N ALA A 187 -12.63 -3.71 7.19
CA ALA A 187 -11.84 -3.94 5.97
C ALA A 187 -10.34 -3.62 6.13
N GLU A 188 -9.95 -2.77 7.09
CA GLU A 188 -8.55 -2.37 7.32
C GLU A 188 -7.81 -3.30 8.29
N VAL A 189 -8.54 -4.02 9.15
CA VAL A 189 -7.97 -4.93 10.17
C VAL A 189 -7.99 -6.40 9.77
N THR A 190 -8.39 -6.69 8.53
CA THR A 190 -8.39 -8.06 7.99
C THR A 190 -7.17 -8.33 7.13
N MET A 191 -6.65 -9.56 7.20
CA MET A 191 -5.59 -10.04 6.31
C MET A 191 -6.15 -10.63 5.00
N ARG A 192 -7.47 -10.68 4.84
CA ARG A 192 -8.15 -11.31 3.68
C ARG A 192 -7.60 -10.79 2.35
N TRP A 193 -7.59 -9.48 2.15
CA TRP A 193 -7.18 -8.86 0.88
C TRP A 193 -5.75 -9.24 0.49
N HIS A 194 -4.85 -9.18 1.48
CA HIS A 194 -3.44 -9.48 1.28
C HIS A 194 -3.21 -10.97 1.03
N ARG A 195 -3.87 -11.85 1.81
CA ARG A 195 -3.74 -13.30 1.69
C ARG A 195 -4.33 -13.81 0.38
N THR A 196 -5.54 -13.39 0.02
CA THR A 196 -6.18 -13.87 -1.21
C THR A 196 -5.41 -13.41 -2.45
N LEU A 197 -4.85 -12.20 -2.45
CA LEU A 197 -3.98 -11.74 -3.56
C LEU A 197 -2.67 -12.55 -3.62
N TYR A 198 -2.08 -12.91 -2.47
CA TYR A 198 -0.94 -13.82 -2.43
C TYR A 198 -1.29 -15.19 -3.00
N ASP A 199 -2.46 -15.75 -2.66
CA ASP A 199 -2.93 -17.03 -3.17
C ASP A 199 -3.13 -16.98 -4.69
N PHE A 200 -3.74 -15.92 -5.21
CA PHE A 200 -3.88 -15.69 -6.65
C PHE A 200 -2.54 -15.77 -7.39
N TYR A 201 -1.51 -15.07 -6.87
CA TYR A 201 -0.19 -15.09 -7.49
C TYR A 201 0.56 -16.40 -7.28
N SER A 202 0.39 -17.05 -6.13
CA SER A 202 1.00 -18.36 -5.85
C SER A 202 0.46 -19.43 -6.81
N GLU A 203 -0.84 -19.42 -7.09
CA GLU A 203 -1.44 -20.30 -8.10
C GLU A 203 -0.94 -19.99 -9.51
N HIS A 204 -0.76 -18.71 -9.84
CA HIS A 204 -0.27 -18.30 -11.16
C HIS A 204 1.18 -18.73 -11.43
N PHE A 205 2.08 -18.51 -10.48
CA PHE A 205 3.52 -18.64 -10.70
C PHE A 205 4.05 -20.07 -10.56
N ALA A 206 3.33 -20.96 -9.87
CA ALA A 206 3.71 -22.36 -9.62
C ALA A 206 5.13 -22.51 -9.01
N ASN A 207 5.58 -23.75 -8.82
CA ASN A 207 6.75 -24.03 -7.95
C ASN A 207 8.12 -23.59 -8.49
N ASP A 208 8.25 -23.33 -9.81
CA ASP A 208 9.55 -23.03 -10.43
C ASP A 208 9.82 -21.53 -10.58
N SER A 209 8.94 -20.68 -10.04
CA SER A 209 9.09 -19.23 -10.04
C SER A 209 9.63 -18.72 -8.70
N ILE A 210 10.42 -17.65 -8.74
CA ILE A 210 10.80 -16.90 -7.54
C ILE A 210 9.65 -16.01 -7.01
N TRP A 211 8.56 -15.90 -7.77
CA TRP A 211 7.40 -15.07 -7.47
C TRP A 211 6.24 -15.91 -6.92
N PRO A 212 5.41 -15.34 -6.03
CA PRO A 212 5.56 -14.04 -5.37
C PRO A 212 6.71 -13.99 -4.36
N ILE A 213 7.42 -12.85 -4.27
CA ILE A 213 8.44 -12.64 -3.22
C ILE A 213 7.73 -12.20 -1.93
N VAL A 214 8.11 -12.76 -0.80
CA VAL A 214 7.65 -12.33 0.53
C VAL A 214 8.83 -11.78 1.31
N ILE A 215 8.67 -10.58 1.88
CA ILE A 215 9.68 -9.92 2.71
C ILE A 215 9.06 -9.61 4.06
N ASP A 216 9.70 -10.03 5.15
CA ASP A 216 9.34 -9.56 6.48
C ASP A 216 9.89 -8.14 6.71
N ALA A 217 9.05 -7.25 7.22
CA ALA A 217 9.42 -5.91 7.66
C ALA A 217 10.63 -5.90 8.61
N ASP A 218 10.73 -6.90 9.50
CA ASP A 218 11.86 -7.02 10.42
C ASP A 218 13.17 -7.34 9.69
N ASP A 219 13.14 -8.20 8.67
CA ASP A 219 14.33 -8.52 7.87
C ASP A 219 14.89 -7.30 7.14
N VAL A 220 14.04 -6.38 6.70
CA VAL A 220 14.47 -5.09 6.11
C VAL A 220 15.28 -4.27 7.12
N MET A 221 14.96 -4.39 8.42
CA MET A 221 15.61 -3.64 9.50
C MET A 221 16.85 -4.35 10.06
N THR A 222 16.83 -5.68 10.17
CA THR A 222 17.89 -6.47 10.82
C THR A 222 18.90 -7.05 9.83
N CYS A 223 18.50 -7.28 8.59
CA CYS A 223 19.29 -7.93 7.56
C CYS A 223 19.36 -7.04 6.30
N PRO A 224 19.90 -5.81 6.37
CA PRO A 224 19.87 -4.84 5.27
C PRO A 224 20.40 -5.39 3.94
N GLN A 225 21.41 -6.28 3.98
CA GLN A 225 21.92 -7.00 2.80
C GLN A 225 20.85 -7.77 2.00
N LEU A 226 19.74 -8.17 2.64
CA LEU A 226 18.60 -8.79 1.95
C LEU A 226 17.94 -7.83 0.96
N VAL A 227 17.98 -6.52 1.22
CA VAL A 227 17.46 -5.52 0.29
C VAL A 227 18.32 -5.43 -0.98
N GLY A 228 19.63 -5.62 -0.87
CA GLY A 228 20.54 -5.76 -2.01
C GLY A 228 20.20 -6.96 -2.89
N LYS A 229 20.04 -8.13 -2.26
CA LYS A 229 19.59 -9.35 -2.96
C LYS A 229 18.21 -9.16 -3.60
N TYR A 230 17.28 -8.53 -2.90
CA TYR A 230 15.95 -8.23 -3.43
C TYR A 230 16.02 -7.28 -4.64
N ALA A 231 16.87 -6.24 -4.57
CA ALA A 231 17.09 -5.33 -5.70
C ALA A 231 17.53 -6.12 -6.94
N GLN A 232 18.51 -7.01 -6.80
CA GLN A 232 18.94 -7.88 -7.90
C GLN A 232 17.81 -8.76 -8.45
N LEU A 233 17.04 -9.43 -7.58
CA LEU A 233 15.93 -10.31 -7.99
C LEU A 233 14.82 -9.57 -8.74
N THR A 234 14.67 -8.27 -8.50
CA THR A 234 13.62 -7.42 -9.09
C THR A 234 14.11 -6.59 -10.28
N GLY A 235 15.34 -6.84 -10.75
CA GLY A 235 15.93 -6.11 -11.88
C GLY A 235 16.42 -4.70 -11.51
N LEU A 236 16.49 -4.38 -10.23
CA LEU A 236 17.14 -3.17 -9.72
C LEU A 236 18.66 -3.40 -9.56
N ASP A 237 19.38 -2.31 -9.34
CA ASP A 237 20.85 -2.30 -9.23
C ASP A 237 21.24 -2.35 -7.75
N GLU A 238 21.73 -3.50 -7.30
CA GLU A 238 22.19 -3.69 -5.92
C GLU A 238 23.24 -2.65 -5.49
N SER A 239 24.09 -2.18 -6.41
CA SER A 239 25.14 -1.20 -6.09
C SER A 239 24.60 0.19 -5.74
N LYS A 240 23.33 0.47 -6.08
CA LYS A 240 22.67 1.75 -5.83
C LYS A 240 21.81 1.75 -4.56
N VAL A 241 21.64 0.58 -3.94
CA VAL A 241 21.00 0.44 -2.64
C VAL A 241 21.81 1.20 -1.59
N ARG A 242 21.11 1.89 -0.67
CA ARG A 242 21.74 2.71 0.37
C ARG A 242 21.25 2.34 1.77
N TYR A 243 22.15 2.39 2.73
CA TYR A 243 21.87 2.11 4.15
C TYR A 243 22.00 3.35 5.06
N SER A 244 22.46 4.45 4.48
CA SER A 244 22.57 5.76 5.10
C SER A 244 22.04 6.85 4.18
N TRP A 245 21.54 7.92 4.77
CA TRP A 245 21.01 9.08 4.06
C TRP A 245 21.08 10.32 4.94
N ASP A 246 20.90 11.48 4.34
CA ASP A 246 20.75 12.73 5.08
C ASP A 246 19.31 12.92 5.57
N LYS A 247 19.18 13.66 6.67
CA LYS A 247 17.87 14.13 7.14
C LYS A 247 17.27 15.04 6.09
N ALA A 248 15.96 14.96 5.91
CA ALA A 248 15.27 15.81 4.95
C ALA A 248 15.37 17.29 5.40
N GLY A 249 15.73 18.16 4.47
CA GLY A 249 15.74 19.61 4.69
C GLY A 249 14.32 20.19 4.74
N GLU A 250 14.18 21.42 5.25
CA GLU A 250 12.87 22.11 5.31
C GLU A 250 12.22 22.24 3.92
N GLU A 251 13.02 22.51 2.88
CA GLU A 251 12.52 22.63 1.51
C GLU A 251 11.92 21.31 0.98
N GLU A 252 12.55 20.18 1.28
CA GLU A 252 12.04 18.85 0.88
C GLU A 252 10.77 18.50 1.67
N LEU A 253 10.74 18.82 2.96
CA LEU A 253 9.56 18.59 3.81
C LEU A 253 8.35 19.41 3.36
N ASN A 254 8.58 20.66 2.92
CA ASN A 254 7.51 21.55 2.45
C ASN A 254 6.89 21.11 1.12
N LYS A 255 7.56 20.24 0.34
CA LYS A 255 7.02 19.65 -0.89
C LYS A 255 6.08 18.46 -0.62
N LEU A 256 6.13 17.89 0.58
CA LEU A 256 5.32 16.73 0.96
C LEU A 256 3.94 17.17 1.48
N SER A 257 2.90 16.44 1.11
CA SER A 257 1.58 16.56 1.74
C SER A 257 1.66 16.26 3.24
N HIS A 258 0.68 16.73 4.02
CA HIS A 258 0.61 16.45 5.46
C HIS A 258 0.62 14.94 5.77
N VAL A 259 -0.03 14.13 4.92
CA VAL A 259 -0.04 12.68 5.05
C VAL A 259 1.35 12.09 4.79
N GLU A 260 2.03 12.50 3.73
CA GLU A 260 3.40 12.06 3.43
C GLU A 260 4.38 12.47 4.53
N GLN A 261 4.31 13.70 5.03
CA GLN A 261 5.12 14.16 6.17
C GLN A 261 4.93 13.26 7.39
N ARG A 262 3.69 12.86 7.70
CA ARG A 262 3.40 11.94 8.81
C ARG A 262 3.96 10.54 8.55
N MET A 263 3.70 9.98 7.37
CA MET A 263 4.13 8.63 6.98
C MET A 263 5.65 8.48 6.86
N LEU A 264 6.34 9.54 6.44
CA LEU A 264 7.80 9.58 6.26
C LEU A 264 8.54 10.21 7.45
N SER A 265 7.83 10.75 8.43
CA SER A 265 8.39 11.52 9.57
C SER A 265 9.62 10.87 10.23
N SER A 266 9.61 9.55 10.40
CA SER A 266 10.73 8.84 11.01
C SER A 266 11.94 8.73 10.09
N ILE A 267 11.71 8.50 8.80
CA ILE A 267 12.76 8.34 7.79
C ILE A 267 13.40 9.69 7.50
N ASN A 268 12.58 10.74 7.40
CA ASN A 268 13.03 12.10 7.15
C ASN A 268 13.84 12.67 8.32
N ALA A 269 13.60 12.19 9.55
CA ALA A 269 14.34 12.59 10.74
C ALA A 269 15.56 11.70 11.06
N SER A 270 15.71 10.55 10.38
CA SER A 270 16.82 9.62 10.60
C SER A 270 17.89 9.77 9.53
N THR A 271 19.06 9.20 9.79
CA THR A 271 20.16 9.11 8.83
C THR A 271 20.52 7.66 8.47
N THR A 272 19.81 6.70 9.08
CA THR A 272 20.04 5.27 8.92
C THR A 272 18.78 4.48 9.31
N ILE A 273 18.87 3.16 9.20
CA ILE A 273 17.86 2.19 9.60
C ILE A 273 17.73 2.19 11.13
N ASP A 274 16.52 2.43 11.62
CA ASP A 274 16.20 2.46 13.04
C ASP A 274 15.83 1.06 13.54
N GLN A 275 16.82 0.33 14.06
CA GLN A 275 16.63 -1.03 14.59
C GLN A 275 15.79 -1.07 15.89
N SER A 276 15.52 0.07 16.55
CA SER A 276 14.63 0.09 17.73
C SER A 276 13.16 -0.24 17.38
N LYS A 277 12.84 -0.31 16.09
CA LYS A 277 11.50 -0.58 15.56
C LYS A 277 11.28 -2.04 15.12
N VAL A 278 12.30 -2.88 15.25
CA VAL A 278 12.21 -4.33 15.05
C VAL A 278 11.22 -4.91 16.05
N ALA A 279 10.38 -5.84 15.61
CA ALA A 279 9.41 -6.52 16.48
C ALA A 279 10.11 -7.32 17.56
N GLY A 280 11.10 -8.12 17.17
CA GLY A 280 11.73 -9.11 18.04
C GLY A 280 10.70 -10.11 18.57
N LYS A 281 10.82 -10.48 19.85
CA LYS A 281 9.81 -11.31 20.52
C LYS A 281 8.60 -10.44 20.89
N VAL A 282 7.51 -10.57 20.13
CA VAL A 282 6.27 -9.81 20.35
C VAL A 282 5.64 -10.20 21.69
N ASP A 283 5.47 -9.20 22.56
CA ASP A 283 4.65 -9.26 23.77
C ASP A 283 3.42 -8.38 23.56
N ASN A 284 2.25 -9.01 23.42
CA ASN A 284 1.00 -8.31 23.13
C ASN A 284 0.61 -7.35 24.26
N ASP A 285 0.90 -7.70 25.52
CA ASP A 285 0.55 -6.87 26.67
C ASP A 285 1.37 -5.58 26.68
N GLN A 286 2.62 -5.64 26.24
CA GLN A 286 3.47 -4.46 26.10
C GLN A 286 3.08 -3.58 24.90
N GLU A 287 2.61 -4.15 23.79
CA GLU A 287 2.27 -3.35 22.61
C GLU A 287 0.94 -2.59 22.80
N VAL A 288 -0.01 -3.13 23.58
CA VAL A 288 -1.27 -2.44 23.90
C VAL A 288 -1.04 -1.12 24.65
N VAL A 289 0.07 -0.99 25.38
CA VAL A 289 0.38 0.18 26.22
C VAL A 289 1.14 1.29 25.45
N LYS A 290 1.56 1.06 24.19
CA LYS A 290 2.39 1.99 23.37
C LYS A 290 1.61 2.82 22.34
#